data_AF-W6RLI8-F1
#
_entry.id   AF-W6RLI8-F1
#
_cell.length_a   1.000
_cell.length_b   1.000
_cell.length_c   1.000
_cell.angle_alpha   90.00
_cell.angle_beta   90.00
_cell.angle_gamma   90.00
#
_symmetry.space_group_name_H-M   'P 1'
#
loop_
_entity.id
_entity.type
_entity.pdbx_description
1 polymer ?
#
loop_
_entity_poly.entity_id
_entity_poly.type
_entity_poly.pdbx_seq_one_letter_code
_entity_poly.pdbx_strand_id
1 'polypeptide(L)'
;MHTSDPRMTAIAAYATAYAQYELDNGTEPASDDPILGDDALEEALAATKTGIVSPAVLNEAKTILGVGDAVGKIDQIRDSLAVSVTDDAADE
;
A
#
# COMPACT_ATOMS: atom_id res chain seq x y z
N MET A 1 18.25 15.23 5.56
CA MET A 1 17.80 14.15 4.66
C MET A 1 17.94 12.83 5.40
N HIS A 2 16.84 12.23 5.86
CA HIS A 2 16.81 10.84 6.35
C HIS A 2 15.75 10.09 5.53
N THR A 3 15.96 10.02 4.21
CA THR A 3 15.03 9.37 3.27
C THR A 3 15.44 7.94 2.92
N SER A 4 16.22 7.30 3.80
CA SER A 4 16.85 6.01 3.53
C SER A 4 16.65 5.03 4.68
N ASP A 5 15.56 5.16 5.43
CA ASP A 5 15.14 4.07 6.30
C ASP A 5 14.48 3.00 5.41
N PRO A 6 15.14 1.83 5.16
CA PRO A 6 14.57 0.75 4.34
C PRO A 6 13.22 0.26 4.87
N ARG A 7 12.98 0.51 6.16
CA ARG A 7 11.72 0.31 6.87
C ARG A 7 10.56 1.09 6.24
N MET A 8 10.76 2.37 5.93
CA MET A 8 9.71 3.15 5.29
C MET A 8 9.52 2.78 3.81
N THR A 9 10.57 2.26 3.17
CA THR A 9 10.48 1.76 1.79
C THR A 9 9.57 0.54 1.67
N ALA A 10 9.59 -0.40 2.63
CA ALA A 10 8.74 -1.60 2.57
C ALA A 10 7.24 -1.25 2.58
N ILE A 11 6.81 -0.37 3.48
CA ILE A 11 5.41 0.07 3.56
C ILE A 11 5.01 0.86 2.31
N ALA A 12 5.90 1.73 1.81
CA ALA A 12 5.63 2.50 0.60
C ALA A 12 5.52 1.60 -0.65
N ALA A 13 6.37 0.57 -0.75
CA ALA A 13 6.31 -0.43 -1.81
C ALA A 13 5.00 -1.22 -1.76
N TYR A 14 4.58 -1.66 -0.56
CA TYR A 14 3.29 -2.32 -0.36
C TYR A 14 2.13 -1.43 -0.83
N ALA A 15 2.07 -0.17 -0.37
CA ALA A 15 1.00 0.76 -0.74
C ALA A 15 0.95 1.03 -2.25
N THR A 16 2.12 1.14 -2.89
CA THR A 16 2.20 1.33 -4.34
C THR A 16 1.73 0.09 -5.10
N ALA A 17 2.17 -1.09 -4.68
CA ALA A 17 1.77 -2.34 -5.30
C ALA A 17 0.27 -2.63 -5.11
N TYR A 18 -0.29 -2.29 -3.95
CA TYR A 18 -1.74 -2.39 -3.68
C TYR A 18 -2.53 -1.47 -4.62
N ALA A 19 -2.16 -0.19 -4.68
CA ALA A 19 -2.82 0.78 -5.55
C ALA A 19 -2.73 0.37 -7.04
N GLN A 20 -1.58 -0.16 -7.45
CA GLN A 20 -1.37 -0.61 -8.82
C GLN A 20 -2.20 -1.86 -9.13
N TYR A 21 -2.28 -2.82 -8.20
CA TYR A 21 -3.15 -3.98 -8.33
C TYR A 21 -4.62 -3.58 -8.49
N GLU A 22 -5.11 -2.64 -7.68
CA GLU A 22 -6.48 -2.14 -7.80
C GLU A 22 -6.72 -1.44 -9.14
N LEU A 23 -5.76 -0.68 -9.67
CA LEU A 23 -5.87 -0.06 -10.99
C LEU A 23 -5.92 -1.10 -12.11
N ASP A 24 -5.06 -2.11 -12.02
CA ASP A 24 -4.93 -3.12 -13.06
C ASP A 24 -6.11 -4.12 -13.05
N ASN A 25 -6.62 -4.48 -11.87
CA ASN A 25 -7.66 -5.51 -11.70
C ASN A 25 -9.06 -4.91 -11.44
N GLY A 26 -9.15 -3.65 -11.03
CA GLY A 26 -10.41 -2.98 -10.66
C GLY A 26 -11.02 -3.47 -9.35
N THR A 27 -10.29 -4.27 -8.57
CA THR A 27 -10.72 -4.83 -7.28
C THR A 27 -9.56 -4.87 -6.32
N GLU A 28 -9.89 -4.87 -5.03
CA GLU A 28 -8.94 -5.03 -3.95
C GLU A 28 -8.31 -6.43 -3.96
N PRO A 29 -7.02 -6.55 -3.63
CA PRO A 29 -6.38 -7.84 -3.44
C PRO A 29 -6.98 -8.57 -2.24
N ALA A 30 -6.91 -9.90 -2.28
CA ALA A 30 -7.44 -10.72 -1.21
C ALA A 30 -6.61 -10.54 0.08
N SER A 31 -7.25 -10.60 1.25
CA SER A 31 -6.54 -10.42 2.53
C SER A 31 -5.52 -11.54 2.81
N ASP A 32 -5.66 -12.69 2.16
CA ASP A 32 -4.74 -13.83 2.18
C ASP A 32 -3.72 -13.81 1.02
N ASP A 33 -3.64 -12.70 0.27
CA ASP A 33 -2.65 -12.55 -0.79
C ASP A 33 -1.22 -12.57 -0.23
N PRO A 34 -0.30 -13.36 -0.81
CA PRO A 34 1.06 -13.51 -0.28
C PRO A 34 1.92 -12.24 -0.38
N ILE A 35 1.51 -11.24 -1.17
CA ILE A 35 2.26 -10.00 -1.44
C ILE A 35 1.50 -8.77 -0.95
N LEU A 36 0.17 -8.76 -1.10
CA LEU A 36 -0.71 -7.63 -0.79
C LEU A 36 -1.69 -7.90 0.36
N GLY A 37 -1.64 -9.09 0.95
CA GLY A 37 -2.49 -9.46 2.08
C GLY A 37 -2.01 -8.90 3.42
N ASP A 38 -2.73 -9.31 4.46
CA ASP A 38 -2.53 -8.87 5.83
C ASP A 38 -1.17 -9.33 6.38
N ASP A 39 -0.77 -10.56 6.04
CA ASP A 39 0.51 -11.15 6.45
C ASP A 39 1.69 -10.35 5.89
N ALA A 40 1.63 -9.95 4.61
CA ALA A 40 2.67 -9.14 3.97
C ALA A 40 2.78 -7.74 4.60
N LEU A 41 1.63 -7.13 4.91
CA LEU A 41 1.60 -5.84 5.60
C LEU A 41 2.13 -5.97 7.03
N GLU A 42 1.80 -7.04 7.74
CA GLU A 42 2.30 -7.33 9.08
C GLU A 42 3.82 -7.50 9.08
N GLU A 43 4.38 -8.26 8.13
CA GLU A 43 5.83 -8.40 7.96
C GLU A 43 6.50 -7.06 7.65
N ALA A 44 5.92 -6.25 6.77
CA ALA A 44 6.43 -4.92 6.45
C ALA A 44 6.42 -4.01 7.69
N LEU A 45 5.35 -4.03 8.48
CA LEU A 45 5.23 -3.29 9.74
C LEU A 45 6.22 -3.79 10.80
N ALA A 46 6.39 -5.11 10.93
CA ALA A 46 7.32 -5.75 11.84
C ALA A 46 8.78 -5.44 11.47
N ALA A 47 9.07 -5.23 10.18
CA ALA A 47 10.36 -4.74 9.75
C ALA A 47 10.60 -3.28 10.20
N THR A 48 9.54 -2.47 10.36
CA THR A 48 9.66 -1.05 10.75
C THR A 48 9.76 -0.82 12.25
N LYS A 49 8.95 -1.53 13.04
CA LYS A 49 8.95 -1.48 14.50
C LYS A 49 9.84 -2.61 15.01
N THR A 50 10.78 -2.29 15.89
CA THR A 50 11.54 -3.30 16.66
C THR A 50 10.63 -3.94 17.73
N GLY A 51 9.51 -4.52 17.33
CA GLY A 51 8.47 -5.03 18.23
C GLY A 51 7.35 -5.76 17.50
N ILE A 52 6.57 -6.52 18.27
CA ILE A 52 5.46 -7.33 17.78
C ILE A 52 4.36 -6.42 17.21
N VAL A 53 3.96 -6.66 15.97
CA VAL A 53 2.76 -6.05 15.39
C VAL A 53 1.56 -6.75 16.01
N SER A 54 0.77 -5.99 16.77
CA SER A 54 -0.50 -6.52 17.26
C SER A 54 -1.59 -6.27 16.22
N PRO A 55 -2.70 -7.02 16.25
CA PRO A 55 -3.83 -6.81 15.32
C PRO A 55 -4.35 -5.36 15.35
N ALA A 56 -4.27 -4.69 16.49
CA ALA A 56 -4.64 -3.28 16.62
C ALA A 56 -3.71 -2.35 15.82
N VAL A 57 -2.40 -2.61 15.85
CA VAL A 57 -1.41 -1.84 15.07
C VAL A 57 -1.55 -2.11 13.58
N LEU A 58 -1.82 -3.37 13.20
CA LEU A 58 -2.09 -3.73 11.81
C LEU A 58 -3.33 -2.97 11.30
N ASN A 59 -4.42 -2.98 12.06
CA ASN A 59 -5.65 -2.28 11.68
C ASN A 59 -5.47 -0.75 11.59
N GLU A 60 -4.72 -0.16 12.52
CA GLU A 60 -4.35 1.26 12.45
C GLU A 60 -3.53 1.56 11.18
N ALA A 61 -2.55 0.72 10.87
CA ALA A 61 -1.74 0.87 9.67
C ALA A 61 -2.59 0.73 8.39
N LYS A 62 -3.51 -0.24 8.33
CA LYS A 62 -4.49 -0.37 7.25
C LYS A 62 -5.34 0.89 7.09
N THR A 63 -5.80 1.45 8.19
CA THR A 63 -6.61 2.69 8.17
C THR A 63 -5.80 3.89 7.64
N ILE A 64 -4.53 4.02 8.05
CA ILE A 64 -3.63 5.09 7.58
C ILE A 64 -3.24 4.89 6.10
N LEU A 65 -2.98 3.64 5.70
CA LEU A 65 -2.60 3.30 4.34
C LEU A 65 -3.78 3.34 3.40
N GLY A 66 -5.00 3.07 3.86
CA GLY A 66 -6.17 2.92 3.01
C GLY A 66 -6.27 1.54 2.38
N VAL A 67 -6.01 0.49 3.17
CA VAL A 67 -6.20 -0.91 2.74
C VAL A 67 -7.66 -1.29 2.99
N GLY A 68 -8.31 -1.90 2.00
CA GLY A 68 -9.75 -2.14 2.02
C GLY A 68 -10.53 -0.85 1.80
N ASP A 69 -11.74 -0.78 2.35
CA ASP A 69 -12.65 0.39 2.26
C ASP A 69 -12.12 1.69 2.91
N ALA A 70 -10.94 1.67 3.53
CA ALA A 70 -10.38 2.84 4.19
C ALA A 70 -9.77 3.82 3.18
N VAL A 71 -10.03 5.12 3.36
CA VAL A 71 -9.40 6.15 2.53
C VAL A 71 -8.08 6.59 3.14
N GLY A 72 -6.96 6.37 2.44
CA GLY A 72 -5.61 6.61 2.95
C GLY A 72 -4.58 6.99 1.87
N LYS A 73 -3.33 6.58 2.10
CA LYS A 73 -2.20 6.84 1.19
C LYS A 73 -2.31 6.08 -0.13
N ILE A 74 -2.90 4.89 -0.12
CA ILE A 74 -3.12 4.03 -1.28
C ILE A 74 -4.00 4.76 -2.28
N ASP A 75 -5.10 5.40 -1.86
CA ASP A 75 -5.94 6.20 -2.76
C ASP A 75 -5.16 7.34 -3.40
N GLN A 76 -4.31 8.04 -2.64
CA GLN A 76 -3.48 9.13 -3.19
C GLN A 76 -2.50 8.62 -4.24
N ILE A 77 -1.91 7.45 -4.01
CA ILE A 77 -1.01 6.80 -4.98
C ILE A 77 -1.82 6.36 -6.20
N ARG A 78 -2.97 5.73 -6.00
CA ARG A 78 -3.89 5.29 -7.04
C ARG A 78 -4.32 6.44 -7.94
N ASP A 79 -4.75 7.55 -7.36
CA ASP A 79 -5.15 8.74 -8.10
C ASP A 79 -3.97 9.33 -8.89
N SER A 80 -2.77 9.36 -8.30
CA SER A 80 -1.56 9.83 -8.97
C SER A 80 -1.16 8.93 -10.15
N LEU A 81 -1.27 7.61 -9.97
CA LEU A 81 -1.03 6.61 -11.01
C LEU A 81 -2.08 6.69 -12.12
N ALA A 82 -3.36 6.84 -11.76
CA ALA A 82 -4.45 7.01 -12.72
C ALA A 82 -4.28 8.27 -13.58
N VAL A 83 -3.84 9.39 -12.96
CA VAL A 83 -3.48 10.62 -13.68
C VAL A 83 -2.35 10.38 -14.67
N SER A 84 -1.32 9.62 -14.28
CA SER A 84 -0.19 9.37 -15.17
C SER A 84 -0.54 8.40 -16.31
N VAL A 85 -1.44 7.44 -16.08
CA VAL A 85 -1.98 6.56 -17.14
C VAL A 85 -2.87 7.32 -18.13
N THR A 86 -3.63 8.32 -17.66
CA THR A 86 -4.52 9.11 -18.53
C THR A 86 -3.79 10.17 -19.35
N ASP A 87 -2.68 10.72 -18.86
CA ASP A 87 -1.84 11.65 -19.63
C ASP A 87 -1.10 10.95 -20.78
N ASP A 88 -0.75 9.66 -20.63
CA ASP A 88 -0.13 8.83 -21.68
C ASP A 88 -1.12 8.43 -22.79
N ALA A 89 -2.43 8.39 -22.49
CA ALA A 89 -3.47 8.01 -23.44
C ALA A 89 -4.03 9.18 -24.29
N ALA A 90 -3.55 10.41 -24.07
CA ALA A 90 -4.04 11.61 -24.75
C ALA A 90 -3.21 12.03 -25.99
N ASP A 91 -2.17 11.27 -26.36
CA ASP A 91 -1.30 11.53 -27.53
C ASP A 91 -1.36 10.40 -28.58
N GLU A 92 -2.57 9.94 -28.94
CA GLU A 92 -2.82 9.08 -30.11
C GLU A 92 -3.87 9.70 -31.06
#